data_AF-A0A0Q6BFH1-F1
#
_entry.id   AF-A0A0Q6BFH1-F1
#
_cell.length_a   1.000
_cell.length_b   1.000
_cell.length_c   1.000
_cell.angle_alpha   90.00
_cell.angle_beta   90.00
_cell.angle_gamma   90.00
#
_symmetry.space_group_name_H-M   'P 1'
#
loop_
_entity.id
_entity.type
_entity.pdbx_description
1 polymer ?
#
loop_
_entity_poly.entity_id
_entity_poly.type
_entity_poly.pdbx_seq_one_letter_code
_entity_poly.pdbx_strand_id
1 'polypeptide(L)'
;MQGSAAATYTLGASDLARAPLNGVKCVNTTTNAQSCSFTFTNTPCIDKFECMENGLTYNNRTTTPTARNPIYTKMMSTGFELDAVAVLTSGSQSTAYTATGVVVDLVNDNGGTCGSTVIASKTVNFSAADSGRKKVTFTNSDVLGSYPNLRCRVRDLNLNKTGCSSDNFSVRPLALNITNVAPQQLTPSHTSSPVRRAGQDKFSVTVSTNEANYNGTPKVDSNKLDTHAGGTSLGQVNGLFGKAISGVSSGLDFTYSEVGHFRFQAEGVYDDTFTDVDIATGDCTNTFDTAGNGTPKRFGCKFGNTVASSYIGRFIPDHFKITASTSYTDGCGVFTYYNQDPGLITPFVLEAKNAADVTTQYYTGNYAIFGLNNWANYFFELQAVAPNQTIPDGVTITASTTNPAGTWNSGVANVQARHRVTRPTNPVEPRSYRITAQPRGNDGTELVNSTRAEILTPTDPNVPQPRFRFGRLAVTSAHGSELLPLSVPIQAQFWNGTGFVRNRDDNCTAIPVTSITMRNYRGNLNACETQLSIASPMSEGELGLRLSAPGVTGTNPNTGSVDLEVNLGAAAPTERTCTNAVESAATNGAINWFGNPDPIGRATFGVYKAPIIYMRENF
;
A
#
# COMPACT_ATOMS: atom_id res chain seq x y z
N MET A 1 10.86 -69.54 44.95
CA MET A 1 10.80 -68.47 45.97
C MET A 1 11.12 -67.16 45.29
N GLN A 2 10.28 -66.14 45.43
CA GLN A 2 10.59 -64.75 45.04
C GLN A 2 10.93 -63.98 46.32
N GLY A 3 12.11 -63.35 46.37
CA GLY A 3 12.51 -62.47 47.47
C GLY A 3 12.34 -61.01 47.06
N SER A 4 11.93 -60.15 47.98
CA SER A 4 11.69 -58.72 47.74
C SER A 4 12.96 -57.85 47.87
N ALA A 5 14.09 -58.40 48.33
CA ALA A 5 15.33 -57.66 48.53
C ALA A 5 16.59 -58.57 48.44
N ALA A 6 17.76 -57.95 48.22
CA ALA A 6 19.04 -58.63 48.42
C ALA A 6 19.21 -58.95 49.90
N ALA A 7 19.08 -60.22 50.27
CA ALA A 7 19.29 -60.69 51.62
C ALA A 7 19.72 -62.16 51.61
N THR A 8 20.28 -62.60 52.73
CA THR A 8 20.45 -64.00 53.02
C THR A 8 19.13 -64.53 53.59
N TYR A 9 18.49 -65.44 52.86
CA TYR A 9 17.28 -66.11 53.32
C TYR A 9 17.64 -67.49 53.86
N THR A 10 17.16 -67.80 55.06
CA THR A 10 17.33 -69.11 55.68
C THR A 10 16.09 -69.97 55.41
N LEU A 11 16.28 -71.12 54.77
CA LEU A 11 15.22 -72.09 54.55
C LEU A 11 14.97 -72.89 55.82
N GLY A 12 13.75 -72.79 56.36
CA GLY A 12 13.24 -73.65 57.42
C GLY A 12 12.25 -74.67 56.88
N ALA A 13 12.03 -75.75 57.64
CA ALA A 13 10.94 -76.69 57.39
C ALA A 13 10.07 -76.77 58.65
N SER A 14 8.76 -76.52 58.49
CA SER A 14 7.73 -76.73 59.50
C SER A 14 6.71 -77.77 59.01
N ASP A 15 5.88 -78.29 59.92
CA ASP A 15 4.73 -79.15 59.59
C ASP A 15 5.06 -80.44 58.82
N LEU A 16 6.23 -81.01 59.09
CA LEU A 16 6.62 -82.31 58.53
C LEU A 16 5.78 -83.43 59.16
N ALA A 17 5.13 -84.25 58.32
CA ALA A 17 4.32 -85.39 58.77
C ALA A 17 5.09 -86.42 59.63
N ARG A 18 6.43 -86.40 59.58
CA ARG A 18 7.35 -87.01 60.56
C ARG A 18 8.56 -86.12 60.77
N ALA A 19 8.94 -85.90 62.02
CA ALA A 19 10.18 -85.21 62.37
C ALA A 19 11.40 -86.09 61.99
N PRO A 20 12.33 -85.61 61.14
CA PRO A 20 13.55 -86.34 60.82
C PRO A 20 14.48 -86.40 62.04
N LEU A 21 15.04 -87.57 62.34
CA LEU A 21 15.89 -87.81 63.53
C LEU A 21 17.15 -86.92 63.60
N ASN A 22 17.61 -86.39 62.46
CA ASN A 22 18.85 -85.60 62.34
C ASN A 22 18.60 -84.15 61.89
N GLY A 23 17.37 -83.64 62.10
CA GLY A 23 16.95 -82.31 61.67
C GLY A 23 16.85 -82.18 60.14
N VAL A 24 16.55 -80.96 59.68
CA VAL A 24 16.51 -80.62 58.26
C VAL A 24 17.86 -80.01 57.87
N LYS A 25 18.51 -80.58 56.85
CA LYS A 25 19.78 -80.08 56.31
C LYS A 25 19.61 -79.69 54.85
N CYS A 26 19.99 -78.46 54.50
CA CYS A 26 20.19 -78.06 53.13
C CYS A 26 21.66 -78.25 52.76
N VAL A 27 21.92 -79.00 51.69
CA VAL A 27 23.27 -79.24 51.16
C VAL A 27 23.43 -78.41 49.90
N ASN A 28 24.42 -77.53 49.87
CA ASN A 28 24.85 -76.91 48.62
C ASN A 28 25.68 -77.94 47.84
N THR A 29 25.10 -78.51 46.78
CA THR A 29 25.73 -79.59 45.99
C THR A 29 26.94 -79.13 45.18
N THR A 30 27.15 -77.82 45.04
CA THR A 30 28.31 -77.25 44.33
C THR A 30 29.52 -77.10 45.26
N THR A 31 29.31 -76.80 46.55
CA THR A 31 30.39 -76.58 47.53
C THR A 31 30.50 -77.69 48.57
N ASN A 32 29.59 -78.67 48.54
CA ASN A 32 29.42 -79.71 49.58
C ASN A 32 29.30 -79.16 51.02
N ALA A 33 28.94 -77.88 51.16
CA ALA A 33 28.75 -77.25 52.46
C ALA A 33 27.29 -77.39 52.93
N GLN A 34 27.10 -77.68 54.21
CA GLN A 34 25.78 -77.65 54.86
C GLN A 34 25.44 -76.19 55.18
N SER A 35 24.60 -75.58 54.35
CA SER A 35 24.11 -74.21 54.54
C SER A 35 22.65 -74.13 54.10
N CYS A 36 21.78 -73.73 55.01
CA CYS A 36 20.39 -73.39 54.71
C CYS A 36 20.22 -71.92 54.30
N SER A 37 21.33 -71.18 54.20
CA SER A 37 21.38 -69.78 53.82
C SER A 37 21.63 -69.65 52.32
N PHE A 38 20.68 -69.05 51.62
CA PHE A 38 20.80 -68.69 50.20
C PHE A 38 20.87 -67.18 50.07
N THR A 39 21.91 -66.65 49.43
CA THR A 39 22.06 -65.22 49.17
C THR A 39 21.58 -64.91 47.76
N PHE A 40 20.51 -64.13 47.64
CA PHE A 40 20.15 -63.54 46.35
C PHE A 40 21.02 -62.29 46.13
N THR A 41 21.87 -62.29 45.12
CA THR A 41 22.41 -61.04 44.58
C THR A 41 21.29 -60.41 43.74
N ASN A 42 20.72 -59.31 44.25
CA ASN A 42 19.74 -58.54 43.50
C ASN A 42 20.45 -57.84 42.35
N THR A 43 20.60 -58.52 41.21
CA THR A 43 20.85 -57.82 39.94
C THR A 43 19.59 -56.99 39.72
N PRO A 44 19.64 -55.65 39.87
CA PRO A 44 18.43 -54.86 39.87
C PRO A 44 17.68 -55.10 38.56
N CYS A 45 16.49 -55.68 38.66
CA CYS A 45 15.70 -56.18 37.54
C CYS A 45 15.03 -55.03 36.79
N ILE A 46 15.82 -54.16 36.17
CA ILE A 46 15.28 -53.13 35.29
C ILE A 46 15.00 -53.75 33.92
N ASP A 47 13.89 -53.36 33.33
CA ASP A 47 13.53 -53.71 31.97
C ASP A 47 14.22 -52.76 31.00
N LYS A 48 14.05 -51.46 31.24
CA LYS A 48 14.52 -50.34 30.43
C LYS A 48 14.67 -49.07 31.28
N PHE A 49 14.93 -47.96 30.59
CA PHE A 49 14.93 -46.63 31.17
C PHE A 49 13.88 -45.72 30.51
N GLU A 50 13.58 -44.62 31.18
CA GLU A 50 12.76 -43.50 30.73
C GLU A 50 13.51 -42.19 31.04
N CYS A 51 13.22 -41.10 30.32
CA CYS A 51 13.63 -39.77 30.74
C CYS A 51 12.45 -38.81 30.76
N MET A 52 12.48 -37.86 31.68
CA MET A 52 11.42 -36.86 31.83
C MET A 52 11.97 -35.53 32.37
N GLU A 53 11.15 -34.49 32.30
CA GLU A 53 11.45 -33.20 32.90
C GLU A 53 11.76 -33.34 34.39
N ASN A 54 12.83 -32.68 34.84
CA ASN A 54 13.14 -32.67 36.26
C ASN A 54 12.03 -32.00 37.08
N GLY A 55 11.70 -32.59 38.23
CA GLY A 55 10.70 -32.04 39.15
C GLY A 55 9.26 -32.43 38.86
N LEU A 56 8.97 -33.11 37.74
CA LEU A 56 7.64 -33.68 37.48
C LEU A 56 7.44 -35.04 38.17
N THR A 57 6.19 -35.47 38.28
CA THR A 57 5.86 -36.81 38.80
C THR A 57 5.95 -37.85 37.69
N TYR A 58 6.65 -38.96 37.94
CA TYR A 58 6.74 -40.07 37.00
C TYR A 58 5.40 -40.79 36.88
N ASN A 59 4.94 -40.97 35.64
CA ASN A 59 3.74 -41.72 35.30
C ASN A 59 4.12 -43.10 34.75
N ASN A 60 3.53 -44.14 35.34
CA ASN A 60 3.64 -45.50 34.81
C ASN A 60 2.73 -45.64 33.57
N ARG A 61 3.32 -45.52 32.38
CA ARG A 61 2.58 -45.59 31.11
C ARG A 61 2.12 -47.00 30.75
N THR A 62 2.59 -48.04 31.43
CA THR A 62 2.05 -49.40 31.27
C THR A 62 0.67 -49.52 31.90
N THR A 63 0.45 -48.89 33.05
CA THR A 63 -0.85 -48.89 33.76
C THR A 63 -1.73 -47.71 33.39
N THR A 64 -1.13 -46.59 32.96
CA THR A 64 -1.82 -45.36 32.54
C THR A 64 -1.30 -44.89 31.17
N PRO A 65 -1.70 -45.55 30.06
CA PRO A 65 -1.11 -45.31 28.74
C PRO A 65 -1.27 -43.88 28.19
N THR A 66 -2.31 -43.18 28.65
CA THR A 66 -2.60 -41.79 28.25
C THR A 66 -1.82 -40.75 29.06
N ALA A 67 -1.23 -41.14 30.20
CA ALA A 67 -0.38 -40.25 30.97
C ALA A 67 0.96 -40.03 30.25
N ARG A 68 1.54 -38.84 30.45
CA ARG A 68 2.78 -38.42 29.81
C ARG A 68 3.90 -38.24 30.83
N ASN A 69 5.13 -38.48 30.38
CA ASN A 69 6.34 -38.13 31.10
C ASN A 69 7.05 -37.05 30.26
N PRO A 70 6.56 -35.80 30.29
CA PRO A 70 6.94 -34.81 29.31
C PRO A 70 8.37 -34.34 29.53
N ILE A 71 8.99 -33.84 28.47
CA ILE A 71 10.22 -33.06 28.48
C ILE A 71 9.89 -31.73 27.81
N TYR A 72 10.01 -30.64 28.54
CA TYR A 72 9.67 -29.32 28.00
C TYR A 72 10.72 -28.82 27.02
N THR A 73 10.28 -28.01 26.04
CA THR A 73 11.20 -27.33 25.10
C THR A 73 12.36 -26.70 25.85
N LYS A 74 13.57 -26.86 25.33
CA LYS A 74 14.79 -26.21 25.83
C LYS A 74 15.18 -25.07 24.92
N MET A 75 16.03 -24.20 25.42
CA MET A 75 16.50 -23.02 24.68
C MET A 75 18.01 -23.02 24.62
N MET A 76 18.53 -22.61 23.46
CA MET A 76 19.96 -22.39 23.28
C MET A 76 20.54 -21.48 24.37
N SER A 77 21.81 -21.72 24.71
CA SER A 77 22.55 -21.00 25.76
C SER A 77 21.96 -21.08 27.16
N THR A 78 20.97 -21.95 27.42
CA THR A 78 20.35 -22.14 28.73
C THR A 78 20.54 -23.59 29.21
N GLY A 79 21.12 -23.77 30.39
CA GLY A 79 21.24 -25.11 31.00
C GLY A 79 19.88 -25.66 31.41
N PHE A 80 19.77 -26.99 31.45
CA PHE A 80 18.53 -27.68 31.84
C PHE A 80 18.82 -29.01 32.54
N GLU A 81 17.81 -29.52 33.23
CA GLU A 81 17.90 -30.77 33.99
C GLU A 81 16.83 -31.75 33.51
N LEU A 82 17.22 -33.00 33.32
CA LEU A 82 16.33 -34.12 33.04
C LEU A 82 16.50 -35.17 34.12
N ASP A 83 15.48 -35.99 34.33
CA ASP A 83 15.59 -37.17 35.19
C ASP A 83 15.64 -38.44 34.36
N ALA A 84 16.68 -39.25 34.58
CA ALA A 84 16.78 -40.61 34.10
C ALA A 84 16.10 -41.55 35.12
N VAL A 85 15.11 -42.30 34.68
CA VAL A 85 14.32 -43.20 35.53
C VAL A 85 14.58 -44.64 35.12
N ALA A 86 14.99 -45.46 36.08
CA ALA A 86 15.10 -46.90 35.91
C ALA A 86 13.73 -47.56 36.06
N VAL A 87 13.32 -48.38 35.09
CA VAL A 87 11.94 -48.86 34.98
C VAL A 87 11.89 -50.40 35.00
N LEU A 88 11.00 -50.96 35.81
CA LEU A 88 10.70 -52.39 35.87
C LEU A 88 9.80 -52.83 34.69
N THR A 89 9.67 -54.13 34.44
CA THR A 89 8.76 -54.66 33.40
C THR A 89 7.29 -54.26 33.64
N SER A 90 6.90 -54.01 34.90
CA SER A 90 5.57 -53.49 35.25
C SER A 90 5.35 -52.02 34.85
N GLY A 91 6.38 -51.34 34.35
CA GLY A 91 6.40 -49.89 34.08
C GLY A 91 6.62 -49.03 35.34
N SER A 92 6.75 -49.64 36.53
CA SER A 92 7.02 -48.91 37.77
C SER A 92 8.48 -48.52 37.91
N GLN A 93 8.76 -47.44 38.62
CA GLN A 93 10.13 -47.02 38.95
C GLN A 93 10.83 -48.09 39.80
N SER A 94 12.05 -48.47 39.42
CA SER A 94 12.88 -49.45 40.11
C SER A 94 13.63 -48.81 41.27
N THR A 95 12.98 -48.71 42.42
CA THR A 95 13.51 -47.96 43.57
C THR A 95 14.81 -48.51 44.15
N ALA A 96 15.13 -49.77 43.89
CA ALA A 96 16.36 -50.42 44.33
C ALA A 96 17.51 -50.35 43.30
N TYR A 97 17.30 -49.74 42.13
CA TYR A 97 18.32 -49.67 41.09
C TYR A 97 19.53 -48.84 41.53
N THR A 98 20.71 -49.45 41.50
CA THR A 98 22.00 -48.81 41.75
C THR A 98 22.99 -49.26 40.68
N ALA A 99 23.79 -48.32 40.18
CA ALA A 99 24.75 -48.58 39.10
C ALA A 99 25.76 -47.43 39.01
N THR A 100 26.98 -47.75 38.58
CA THR A 100 28.00 -46.76 38.24
C THR A 100 28.21 -46.71 36.74
N GLY A 101 28.41 -45.51 36.19
CA GLY A 101 28.72 -45.35 34.77
C GLY A 101 27.51 -45.46 33.84
N VAL A 102 26.31 -45.11 34.30
CA VAL A 102 25.12 -45.04 33.45
C VAL A 102 25.25 -43.85 32.52
N VAL A 103 25.12 -44.08 31.21
CA VAL A 103 25.29 -43.05 30.18
C VAL A 103 23.94 -42.49 29.78
N VAL A 104 23.82 -41.17 29.75
CA VAL A 104 22.63 -40.43 29.35
C VAL A 104 22.99 -39.58 28.15
N ASP A 105 22.53 -40.00 26.98
CA ASP A 105 22.74 -39.31 25.70
C ASP A 105 21.52 -38.45 25.38
N LEU A 106 21.75 -37.27 24.82
CA LEU A 106 20.75 -36.59 23.99
C LEU A 106 20.98 -37.03 22.56
N VAL A 107 19.95 -37.53 21.91
CA VAL A 107 20.03 -38.06 20.55
C VAL A 107 19.05 -37.35 19.63
N ASN A 108 19.46 -37.12 18.38
CA ASN A 108 18.57 -36.58 17.36
C ASN A 108 17.61 -37.67 16.88
N ASP A 109 16.29 -37.42 16.98
CA ASP A 109 15.25 -38.40 16.66
C ASP A 109 14.39 -38.03 15.44
N ASN A 110 15.02 -37.51 14.39
CA ASN A 110 14.33 -37.24 13.12
C ASN A 110 13.67 -38.47 12.46
N GLY A 111 13.99 -39.70 12.89
CA GLY A 111 13.44 -40.95 12.35
C GLY A 111 12.45 -41.69 13.26
N GLY A 112 12.14 -41.18 14.45
CA GLY A 112 11.17 -41.78 15.39
C GLY A 112 11.59 -43.11 16.03
N THR A 113 12.88 -43.45 16.00
CA THR A 113 13.44 -44.72 16.50
C THR A 113 14.43 -44.52 17.65
N CYS A 114 14.37 -43.36 18.31
CA CYS A 114 15.35 -42.92 19.30
C CYS A 114 16.78 -42.90 18.73
N GLY A 115 16.97 -41.96 17.81
CA GLY A 115 18.05 -41.96 16.83
C GLY A 115 19.48 -42.23 17.30
N SER A 116 20.35 -42.49 16.34
CA SER A 116 21.72 -42.95 16.55
C SER A 116 22.71 -41.82 16.83
N THR A 117 22.46 -40.62 16.31
CA THR A 117 23.36 -39.47 16.42
C THR A 117 23.30 -38.87 17.82
N VAL A 118 24.38 -39.02 18.58
CA VAL A 118 24.54 -38.41 19.90
C VAL A 118 24.94 -36.95 19.76
N ILE A 119 24.17 -36.07 20.41
CA ILE A 119 24.37 -34.62 20.45
C ILE A 119 25.17 -34.22 21.69
N ALA A 120 24.80 -34.78 22.84
CA ALA A 120 25.47 -34.57 24.11
C ALA A 120 25.42 -35.87 24.92
N SER A 121 26.38 -36.07 25.82
CA SER A 121 26.42 -37.27 26.67
C SER A 121 26.88 -36.92 28.07
N LYS A 122 26.24 -37.51 29.08
CA LYS A 122 26.59 -37.41 30.49
C LYS A 122 26.71 -38.80 31.10
N THR A 123 27.65 -38.97 32.01
CA THR A 123 27.78 -40.18 32.81
C THR A 123 27.33 -39.90 34.24
N VAL A 124 26.41 -40.71 34.75
CA VAL A 124 25.85 -40.57 36.11
C VAL A 124 25.91 -41.88 36.88
N ASN A 125 25.89 -41.78 38.20
CA ASN A 125 25.85 -42.92 39.11
C ASN A 125 24.51 -42.95 39.86
N PHE A 126 23.82 -44.09 39.82
CA PHE A 126 22.63 -44.36 40.63
C PHE A 126 23.04 -44.97 41.96
N SER A 127 22.60 -44.36 43.04
CA SER A 127 22.74 -44.81 44.42
C SER A 127 21.37 -45.17 45.00
N ALA A 128 21.36 -45.87 46.14
CA ALA A 128 20.10 -46.23 46.81
C ALA A 128 19.26 -44.99 47.19
N ALA A 129 19.91 -43.85 47.48
CA ALA A 129 19.23 -42.60 47.81
C ALA A 129 18.48 -41.99 46.61
N ASP A 130 18.91 -42.29 45.38
CA ASP A 130 18.25 -41.83 44.16
C ASP A 130 16.90 -42.55 43.93
N SER A 131 16.63 -43.64 44.66
CA SER A 131 15.40 -44.42 44.54
C SER A 131 15.07 -44.79 43.09
N GLY A 132 16.07 -45.08 42.25
CA GLY A 132 15.86 -45.40 40.82
C GLY A 132 15.57 -44.21 39.90
N ARG A 133 15.72 -42.97 40.36
CA ARG A 133 15.57 -41.73 39.56
C ARG A 133 16.77 -40.82 39.77
N LYS A 134 17.52 -40.57 38.71
CA LYS A 134 18.73 -39.73 38.76
C LYS A 134 18.57 -38.44 37.97
N LYS A 135 18.84 -37.33 38.63
CA LYS A 135 18.95 -36.03 37.99
C LYS A 135 20.22 -35.93 37.14
N VAL A 136 20.05 -35.43 35.92
CA VAL A 136 21.09 -35.24 34.92
C VAL A 136 21.07 -33.78 34.50
N THR A 137 22.17 -33.08 34.75
CA THR A 137 22.30 -31.65 34.44
C THR A 137 23.08 -31.47 33.14
N PHE A 138 22.46 -30.80 32.16
CA PHE A 138 23.09 -30.33 30.94
C PHE A 138 23.34 -28.82 31.05
N THR A 139 24.57 -28.42 30.80
CA THR A 139 25.03 -27.03 30.80
C THR A 139 24.96 -26.45 29.38
N ASN A 140 25.08 -25.13 29.25
CA ASN A 140 25.07 -24.45 27.96
C ASN A 140 26.20 -24.87 27.01
N SER A 141 27.29 -25.45 27.51
CA SER A 141 28.38 -25.99 26.69
C SER A 141 28.14 -27.41 26.18
N ASP A 142 27.11 -28.11 26.69
CA ASP A 142 26.84 -29.49 26.30
C ASP A 142 26.04 -29.58 24.99
N VAL A 143 25.18 -28.60 24.71
CA VAL A 143 24.36 -28.54 23.50
C VAL A 143 24.71 -27.28 22.72
N LEU A 144 25.47 -27.46 21.64
CA LEU A 144 26.08 -26.37 20.86
C LEU A 144 25.28 -25.94 19.62
N GLY A 145 24.05 -26.42 19.47
CA GLY A 145 23.20 -26.04 18.35
C GLY A 145 21.73 -26.33 18.62
N SER A 146 20.86 -25.73 17.81
CA SER A 146 19.42 -25.95 17.92
C SER A 146 19.01 -27.27 17.28
N TYR A 147 18.03 -27.96 17.86
CA TYR A 147 17.51 -29.23 17.37
C TYR A 147 15.99 -29.24 17.45
N PRO A 148 15.27 -29.47 16.34
CA PRO A 148 13.81 -29.49 16.37
C PRO A 148 13.26 -30.76 17.04
N ASN A 149 14.05 -31.83 17.13
CA ASN A 149 13.58 -33.11 17.62
C ASN A 149 14.72 -33.93 18.27
N LEU A 150 14.77 -33.91 19.60
CA LEU A 150 15.66 -34.73 20.42
C LEU A 150 14.88 -35.75 21.25
N ARG A 151 15.56 -36.84 21.61
CA ARG A 151 15.19 -37.75 22.70
C ARG A 151 16.33 -37.88 23.69
N CYS A 152 16.01 -38.25 24.92
CA CYS A 152 16.99 -38.65 25.93
C CYS A 152 17.10 -40.18 25.95
N ARG A 153 18.30 -40.71 25.76
CA ARG A 153 18.59 -42.15 25.73
C ARG A 153 19.51 -42.53 26.88
N VAL A 154 19.06 -43.43 27.73
CA VAL A 154 19.83 -43.91 28.89
C VAL A 154 20.32 -45.33 28.63
N ARG A 155 21.59 -45.59 28.92
CA ARG A 155 22.26 -46.87 28.69
C ARG A 155 23.04 -47.28 29.94
N ASP A 156 22.73 -48.47 30.41
CA ASP A 156 23.60 -49.21 31.34
C ASP A 156 24.32 -50.30 30.54
N LEU A 157 25.59 -50.06 30.26
CA LEU A 157 26.42 -50.96 29.47
C LEU A 157 26.78 -52.24 30.24
N ASN A 158 26.79 -52.20 31.57
CA ASN A 158 27.10 -53.37 32.40
C ASN A 158 25.96 -54.37 32.38
N LEU A 159 24.71 -53.88 32.35
CA LEU A 159 23.51 -54.70 32.27
C LEU A 159 23.00 -54.90 30.82
N ASN A 160 23.65 -54.26 29.84
CA ASN A 160 23.21 -54.18 28.45
C ASN A 160 21.73 -53.75 28.33
N LYS A 161 21.36 -52.70 29.07
CA LYS A 161 20.00 -52.14 29.09
C LYS A 161 20.00 -50.75 28.51
N THR A 162 19.01 -50.49 27.65
CA THR A 162 18.80 -49.18 27.02
C THR A 162 17.33 -48.80 27.12
N GLY A 163 17.07 -47.51 27.31
CA GLY A 163 15.73 -46.95 27.21
C GLY A 163 15.79 -45.54 26.68
N CYS A 164 14.69 -45.10 26.08
CA CYS A 164 14.56 -43.78 25.49
C CYS A 164 13.38 -43.05 26.10
N SER A 165 13.50 -41.72 26.14
CA SER A 165 12.41 -40.85 26.55
C SER A 165 11.17 -41.20 25.74
N SER A 166 10.03 -41.31 26.40
CA SER A 166 8.74 -41.47 25.75
C SER A 166 8.33 -40.23 24.99
N ASP A 167 8.84 -39.09 25.43
CA ASP A 167 8.62 -37.78 24.85
C ASP A 167 9.80 -37.34 23.98
N ASN A 168 9.48 -36.57 22.94
CA ASN A 168 10.44 -35.84 22.13
C ASN A 168 10.45 -34.39 22.61
N PHE A 169 11.57 -33.69 22.44
CA PHE A 169 11.63 -32.27 22.77
C PHE A 169 12.52 -31.51 21.80
N SER A 170 12.28 -30.21 21.66
CA SER A 170 13.14 -29.33 20.88
C SER A 170 14.14 -28.58 21.76
N VAL A 171 15.30 -28.27 21.21
CA VAL A 171 16.20 -27.22 21.71
C VAL A 171 16.13 -26.07 20.70
N ARG A 172 15.31 -25.05 20.99
CA ARG A 172 15.05 -23.95 20.05
C ARG A 172 16.13 -22.87 20.11
N PRO A 173 16.37 -22.12 19.02
CA PRO A 173 17.16 -20.89 19.04
C PRO A 173 16.63 -19.84 20.03
N LEU A 174 17.51 -18.91 20.45
CA LEU A 174 17.13 -17.79 21.32
C LEU A 174 16.24 -16.76 20.59
N ALA A 175 16.60 -16.42 19.35
CA ALA A 175 15.95 -15.41 18.53
C ALA A 175 16.34 -15.57 17.04
N LEU A 176 15.65 -14.82 16.17
CA LEU A 176 16.07 -14.58 14.78
C LEU A 176 16.68 -13.18 14.68
N ASN A 177 17.85 -13.04 14.08
CA ASN A 177 18.45 -11.74 13.79
C ASN A 177 18.20 -11.40 12.33
N ILE A 178 17.60 -10.26 12.05
CA ILE A 178 17.49 -9.74 10.67
C ILE A 178 18.85 -9.16 10.31
N THR A 179 19.63 -9.90 9.51
CA THR A 179 21.02 -9.55 9.18
C THR A 179 21.12 -8.67 7.95
N ASN A 180 20.15 -8.78 7.02
CA ASN A 180 20.12 -7.95 5.83
C ASN A 180 18.68 -7.74 5.34
N VAL A 181 18.43 -6.55 4.78
CA VAL A 181 17.22 -6.23 4.01
C VAL A 181 17.65 -5.45 2.78
N ALA A 182 17.00 -5.63 1.63
CA ALA A 182 17.33 -4.85 0.44
C ALA A 182 16.09 -4.49 -0.38
N PRO A 183 15.83 -3.21 -0.70
CA PRO A 183 16.70 -2.04 -0.43
C PRO A 183 16.62 -1.57 1.03
N GLN A 184 17.77 -1.43 1.70
CA GLN A 184 17.89 -0.92 3.07
C GLN A 184 17.91 0.61 3.09
N GLN A 185 17.23 1.19 4.08
CA GLN A 185 17.30 2.61 4.42
C GLN A 185 17.43 2.77 5.95
N LEU A 186 18.31 3.68 6.39
CA LEU A 186 18.44 3.99 7.82
C LEU A 186 17.28 4.84 8.33
N THR A 187 16.83 5.79 7.51
CA THR A 187 15.72 6.69 7.81
C THR A 187 14.82 6.80 6.57
N PRO A 188 13.48 6.79 6.72
CA PRO A 188 12.58 7.00 5.59
C PRO A 188 12.80 8.37 4.94
N SER A 189 12.90 8.42 3.62
CA SER A 189 12.86 9.67 2.86
C SER A 189 12.08 9.49 1.58
N HIS A 190 11.24 10.48 1.23
CA HIS A 190 10.50 10.51 -0.03
C HIS A 190 11.39 10.74 -1.26
N THR A 191 12.70 10.90 -1.09
CA THR A 191 13.67 10.98 -2.20
C THR A 191 14.60 9.77 -2.27
N SER A 192 14.40 8.77 -1.40
CA SER A 192 15.25 7.58 -1.35
C SER A 192 15.19 6.77 -2.66
N SER A 193 16.35 6.23 -3.04
CA SER A 193 16.57 5.31 -4.16
C SER A 193 17.26 4.03 -3.68
N PRO A 194 17.10 2.89 -4.38
CA PRO A 194 16.22 2.69 -5.52
C PRO A 194 14.74 2.72 -5.12
N VAL A 195 13.87 2.98 -6.10
CA VAL A 195 12.42 2.88 -5.90
C VAL A 195 11.92 1.50 -6.34
N ARG A 196 10.78 1.06 -5.79
CA ARG A 196 10.15 -0.24 -6.04
C ARG A 196 8.64 -0.04 -6.22
N ARG A 197 8.01 -0.63 -7.23
CA ARG A 197 6.55 -0.58 -7.39
C ARG A 197 5.84 -1.48 -6.39
N ALA A 198 4.87 -0.92 -5.68
CA ALA A 198 4.08 -1.59 -4.66
C ALA A 198 3.35 -2.80 -5.25
N GLY A 199 3.52 -3.96 -4.62
CA GLY A 199 2.93 -5.23 -5.03
C GLY A 199 3.60 -5.91 -6.22
N GLN A 200 4.51 -5.24 -6.94
CA GLN A 200 5.20 -5.81 -8.11
C GLN A 200 6.68 -6.07 -7.85
N ASP A 201 7.44 -5.03 -7.50
CA ASP A 201 8.88 -5.14 -7.45
C ASP A 201 9.33 -5.80 -6.14
N LYS A 202 10.36 -6.62 -6.26
CA LYS A 202 10.79 -7.52 -5.19
C LYS A 202 11.82 -6.86 -4.27
N PHE A 203 11.77 -7.27 -3.00
CA PHE A 203 12.77 -6.98 -1.99
C PHE A 203 13.24 -8.27 -1.32
N SER A 204 14.41 -8.23 -0.69
CA SER A 204 14.96 -9.39 0.01
C SER A 204 15.12 -9.15 1.50
N VAL A 205 15.04 -10.24 2.26
CA VAL A 205 15.27 -10.30 3.70
C VAL A 205 16.12 -11.53 4.00
N THR A 206 17.17 -11.35 4.78
CA THR A 206 17.98 -12.44 5.32
C THR A 206 17.92 -12.38 6.85
N VAL A 207 17.66 -13.53 7.45
CA VAL A 207 17.68 -13.72 8.89
C VAL A 207 18.66 -14.82 9.29
N SER A 208 19.17 -14.75 10.51
CA SER A 208 20.00 -15.80 11.07
C SER A 208 19.77 -16.00 12.56
N THR A 209 19.83 -17.25 13.01
CA THR A 209 19.90 -17.59 14.43
C THR A 209 21.34 -17.58 14.96
N ASN A 210 22.34 -17.49 14.08
CA ASN A 210 23.76 -17.80 14.35
C ASN A 210 24.03 -19.25 14.78
N GLU A 211 23.03 -20.15 14.68
CA GLU A 211 23.14 -21.55 15.10
C GLU A 211 23.20 -22.47 13.87
N ALA A 212 24.30 -23.18 13.66
CA ALA A 212 24.53 -23.98 12.45
C ALA A 212 23.43 -25.03 12.18
N ASN A 213 22.77 -25.54 13.22
CA ASN A 213 21.78 -26.60 13.09
C ASN A 213 20.34 -26.08 12.95
N TYR A 214 20.11 -24.77 12.97
CA TYR A 214 18.79 -24.24 12.67
C TYR A 214 18.48 -24.45 11.19
N ASN A 215 17.40 -25.20 10.96
CA ASN A 215 16.93 -25.63 9.65
C ASN A 215 15.43 -25.35 9.46
N GLY A 216 14.86 -24.43 10.25
CA GLY A 216 13.47 -24.01 10.15
C GLY A 216 13.23 -23.09 8.96
N THR A 217 11.97 -22.67 8.80
CA THR A 217 11.54 -21.75 7.74
C THR A 217 10.78 -20.59 8.40
N PRO A 218 11.42 -19.42 8.56
CA PRO A 218 10.76 -18.25 9.13
C PRO A 218 9.54 -17.81 8.33
N LYS A 219 8.70 -17.02 8.98
CA LYS A 219 7.47 -16.41 8.46
C LYS A 219 7.49 -14.92 8.77
N VAL A 220 6.65 -14.17 8.06
CA VAL A 220 6.43 -12.74 8.27
C VAL A 220 5.05 -12.52 8.89
N ASP A 221 4.97 -11.67 9.90
CA ASP A 221 3.70 -11.11 10.41
C ASP A 221 3.52 -9.67 9.92
N SER A 222 2.64 -9.47 8.94
CA SER A 222 2.33 -8.14 8.40
C SER A 222 1.64 -7.21 9.42
N ASN A 223 1.13 -7.74 10.54
CA ASN A 223 0.58 -6.92 11.62
C ASN A 223 1.67 -6.29 12.50
N LYS A 224 2.92 -6.76 12.37
CA LYS A 224 4.10 -6.30 13.12
C LYS A 224 5.03 -5.50 12.22
N LEU A 225 4.44 -4.62 11.41
CA LEU A 225 5.16 -3.67 10.57
C LEU A 225 5.00 -2.26 11.11
N ASP A 226 6.08 -1.50 11.10
CA ASP A 226 6.10 -0.06 11.36
C ASP A 226 6.38 0.67 10.04
N THR A 227 5.73 1.80 9.80
CA THR A 227 5.77 2.49 8.51
C THR A 227 6.25 3.93 8.66
N HIS A 228 6.72 4.51 7.55
CA HIS A 228 7.06 5.93 7.48
C HIS A 228 5.88 6.88 7.80
N ALA A 229 4.64 6.42 7.65
CA ALA A 229 3.44 7.19 7.98
C ALA A 229 3.12 7.19 9.49
N GLY A 230 3.75 6.29 10.26
CA GLY A 230 3.42 6.03 11.65
C GLY A 230 2.10 5.24 11.83
N GLY A 231 1.88 4.70 13.02
CA GLY A 231 0.68 3.93 13.36
C GLY A 231 0.69 2.48 12.87
N THR A 232 -0.47 1.82 12.89
CA THR A 232 -0.61 0.42 12.45
C THR A 232 -0.44 0.32 10.93
N SER A 233 0.43 -0.59 10.48
CA SER A 233 0.64 -0.82 9.05
C SER A 233 -0.60 -1.39 8.37
N LEU A 234 -1.00 -0.77 7.26
CA LEU A 234 -1.98 -1.31 6.31
C LEU A 234 -1.32 -2.19 5.24
N GLY A 235 -0.02 -1.99 5.02
CA GLY A 235 0.74 -2.72 4.02
C GLY A 235 0.94 -4.18 4.39
N GLN A 236 0.89 -5.04 3.39
CA GLN A 236 1.08 -6.48 3.48
C GLN A 236 2.39 -6.87 2.83
N VAL A 237 3.16 -7.72 3.51
CA VAL A 237 4.34 -8.39 2.94
C VAL A 237 3.92 -9.77 2.46
N ASN A 238 4.11 -10.03 1.16
CA ASN A 238 3.88 -11.34 0.56
C ASN A 238 5.20 -11.93 0.09
N GLY A 239 5.41 -13.22 0.34
CA GLY A 239 6.62 -13.94 -0.04
C GLY A 239 6.95 -15.00 1.00
N LEU A 240 7.96 -15.81 0.71
CA LEU A 240 8.37 -16.92 1.56
C LEU A 240 9.88 -16.87 1.80
N PHE A 241 10.27 -17.24 3.01
CA PHE A 241 11.65 -17.60 3.30
C PHE A 241 11.96 -18.99 2.75
N GLY A 242 13.20 -19.20 2.32
CA GLY A 242 13.74 -20.54 2.12
C GLY A 242 14.02 -21.24 3.45
N LYS A 243 14.07 -22.56 3.45
CA LYS A 243 14.54 -23.36 4.59
C LYS A 243 15.95 -22.92 4.98
N ALA A 244 16.22 -22.73 6.27
CA ALA A 244 17.52 -22.29 6.75
C ALA A 244 18.63 -23.32 6.45
N ILE A 245 19.81 -22.81 6.07
CA ILE A 245 21.04 -23.58 5.90
C ILE A 245 22.09 -22.95 6.80
N SER A 246 22.71 -23.76 7.67
CA SER A 246 23.71 -23.29 8.64
C SER A 246 23.22 -22.12 9.50
N GLY A 247 21.93 -22.14 9.88
CA GLY A 247 21.31 -21.10 10.67
C GLY A 247 20.96 -19.81 9.94
N VAL A 248 21.07 -19.76 8.61
CA VAL A 248 20.71 -18.59 7.79
C VAL A 248 19.54 -18.94 6.88
N SER A 249 18.51 -18.10 6.87
CA SER A 249 17.37 -18.18 5.96
C SER A 249 17.20 -16.87 5.21
N SER A 250 16.96 -16.96 3.90
CA SER A 250 16.74 -15.80 3.03
C SER A 250 15.46 -15.98 2.23
N GLY A 251 14.71 -14.89 2.05
CA GLY A 251 13.70 -14.77 1.01
C GLY A 251 14.07 -13.62 0.08
N LEU A 252 14.01 -13.87 -1.23
CA LEU A 252 14.49 -12.95 -2.26
C LEU A 252 13.35 -12.31 -3.08
N ASP A 253 12.15 -12.86 -2.96
CA ASP A 253 11.00 -12.54 -3.80
C ASP A 253 9.83 -11.97 -2.98
N PHE A 254 10.11 -11.19 -1.93
CA PHE A 254 9.05 -10.54 -1.18
C PHE A 254 8.51 -9.31 -1.93
N THR A 255 7.21 -9.05 -1.82
CA THR A 255 6.57 -7.82 -2.29
C THR A 255 5.85 -7.12 -1.13
N TYR A 256 5.73 -5.79 -1.23
CA TYR A 256 5.03 -4.96 -0.24
C TYR A 256 3.88 -4.22 -0.90
N SER A 257 2.68 -4.27 -0.32
CA SER A 257 1.46 -3.81 -0.97
C SER A 257 1.20 -2.30 -0.89
N GLU A 258 2.04 -1.54 -0.18
CA GLU A 258 1.86 -0.10 0.07
C GLU A 258 3.06 0.72 -0.40
N VAL A 259 2.91 2.04 -0.41
CA VAL A 259 3.98 2.97 -0.78
C VAL A 259 4.81 3.42 0.41
N GLY A 260 5.95 4.05 0.12
CA GLY A 260 6.89 4.60 1.09
C GLY A 260 7.81 3.54 1.69
N HIS A 261 8.00 3.57 3.00
CA HIS A 261 8.90 2.65 3.70
C HIS A 261 8.18 1.92 4.82
N PHE A 262 8.66 0.72 5.11
CA PHE A 262 8.26 -0.05 6.28
C PHE A 262 9.46 -0.74 6.91
N ARG A 263 9.33 -1.23 8.14
CA ARG A 263 10.30 -2.12 8.80
C ARG A 263 9.56 -3.17 9.60
N PHE A 264 10.21 -4.31 9.85
CA PHE A 264 9.70 -5.30 10.79
C PHE A 264 9.90 -4.80 12.22
N GLN A 265 8.85 -4.83 13.04
CA GLN A 265 8.94 -4.68 14.49
C GLN A 265 9.44 -5.98 15.12
N ALA A 266 9.68 -5.98 16.43
CA ALA A 266 9.95 -7.22 17.15
C ALA A 266 8.82 -8.24 16.87
N GLU A 267 9.21 -9.50 16.67
CA GLU A 267 8.36 -10.64 16.31
C GLU A 267 7.75 -10.56 14.89
N GLY A 268 8.08 -9.52 14.09
CA GLY A 268 7.59 -9.39 12.72
C GLY A 268 8.19 -10.40 11.74
N VAL A 269 9.34 -10.99 12.08
CA VAL A 269 9.87 -12.20 11.44
C VAL A 269 10.08 -13.27 12.50
N TYR A 270 9.43 -14.42 12.33
CA TYR A 270 9.36 -15.44 13.37
C TYR A 270 9.36 -16.86 12.82
N ASP A 271 9.63 -17.85 13.66
CA ASP A 271 9.42 -19.27 13.39
C ASP A 271 8.48 -19.82 14.48
N ASP A 272 7.44 -20.53 14.05
CA ASP A 272 6.42 -21.16 14.88
C ASP A 272 6.28 -22.66 14.65
N THR A 273 7.16 -23.26 13.83
CA THR A 273 7.12 -24.70 13.50
C THR A 273 8.37 -25.46 13.96
N PHE A 274 9.46 -24.77 14.31
CA PHE A 274 10.69 -25.44 14.73
C PHE A 274 10.52 -26.31 15.98
N THR A 275 9.54 -26.00 16.83
CA THR A 275 9.21 -26.75 18.04
C THR A 275 7.92 -27.58 17.90
N ASP A 276 7.62 -28.08 16.70
CA ASP A 276 6.37 -28.80 16.41
C ASP A 276 6.16 -30.04 17.31
N VAL A 277 7.24 -30.68 17.77
CA VAL A 277 7.15 -31.83 18.69
C VAL A 277 6.63 -31.45 20.08
N ASP A 278 6.77 -30.19 20.48
CA ASP A 278 6.39 -29.68 21.81
C ASP A 278 5.06 -28.90 21.80
N ILE A 279 4.75 -28.22 20.68
CA ILE A 279 3.56 -27.36 20.60
C ILE A 279 2.27 -28.18 20.60
N ALA A 280 2.26 -29.34 19.93
CA ALA A 280 1.11 -30.21 19.84
C ALA A 280 0.75 -30.87 21.18
N THR A 281 1.73 -30.99 22.07
CA THR A 281 1.66 -31.70 23.34
C THR A 281 1.58 -30.77 24.55
N GLY A 282 1.76 -29.45 24.35
CA GLY A 282 1.66 -28.44 25.40
C GLY A 282 2.91 -28.30 26.28
N ASP A 283 4.05 -28.76 25.77
CA ASP A 283 5.34 -28.77 26.47
C ASP A 283 6.10 -27.44 26.35
N CYS A 284 5.56 -26.53 25.54
CA CYS A 284 5.89 -25.11 25.49
C CYS A 284 4.62 -24.25 25.51
N THR A 285 4.77 -22.96 25.77
CA THR A 285 3.66 -22.00 25.64
C THR A 285 3.58 -21.51 24.19
N ASN A 286 2.39 -21.36 23.62
CA ASN A 286 2.22 -20.88 22.23
C ASN A 286 2.46 -19.35 22.10
N THR A 287 3.64 -18.90 22.55
CA THR A 287 4.06 -17.51 22.69
C THR A 287 5.54 -17.36 22.31
N PHE A 288 6.05 -16.12 22.39
CA PHE A 288 7.46 -15.77 22.21
C PHE A 288 8.30 -15.80 23.50
N ASP A 289 7.75 -16.26 24.62
CA ASP A 289 8.35 -16.14 25.96
C ASP A 289 9.74 -16.81 26.08
N THR A 290 10.75 -16.01 26.42
CA THR A 290 12.12 -16.49 26.71
C THR A 290 12.42 -16.60 28.21
N ALA A 291 11.61 -16.03 29.09
CA ALA A 291 11.79 -16.13 30.53
C ALA A 291 11.29 -17.47 31.08
N GLY A 292 10.27 -18.03 30.42
CA GLY A 292 9.62 -19.30 30.72
C GLY A 292 8.53 -19.16 31.80
N ASN A 293 7.49 -20.00 31.67
CA ASN A 293 6.33 -20.00 32.54
C ASN A 293 6.26 -21.26 33.42
N GLY A 294 5.97 -21.09 34.71
CA GLY A 294 5.74 -22.19 35.65
C GLY A 294 7.00 -22.81 36.25
N THR A 295 6.84 -23.92 36.96
CA THR A 295 7.93 -24.70 37.57
C THR A 295 7.60 -26.18 37.43
N PRO A 296 8.36 -26.98 36.65
CA PRO A 296 9.50 -26.59 35.80
C PRO A 296 9.09 -25.61 34.67
N LYS A 297 10.05 -24.82 34.18
CA LYS A 297 9.79 -23.73 33.22
C LYS A 297 9.41 -24.27 31.85
N ARG A 298 8.33 -23.73 31.27
CA ARG A 298 7.96 -23.91 29.86
C ARG A 298 8.28 -22.64 29.08
N PHE A 299 9.23 -22.73 28.16
CA PHE A 299 9.54 -21.62 27.25
C PHE A 299 8.46 -21.48 26.16
N GLY A 300 8.51 -20.40 25.40
CA GLY A 300 7.69 -20.21 24.21
C GLY A 300 8.04 -21.21 23.11
N CYS A 301 7.04 -21.67 22.37
CA CYS A 301 7.23 -22.47 21.15
C CYS A 301 7.79 -21.60 20.01
N LYS A 302 7.43 -20.30 19.99
CA LYS A 302 7.78 -19.38 18.90
C LYS A 302 8.97 -18.50 19.23
N PHE A 303 9.86 -18.25 18.29
CA PHE A 303 10.94 -17.26 18.45
C PHE A 303 10.98 -16.38 17.21
N GLY A 304 11.45 -15.15 17.38
CA GLY A 304 11.50 -14.18 16.30
C GLY A 304 12.55 -13.11 16.54
N ASN A 305 12.53 -12.07 15.72
CA ASN A 305 13.41 -10.93 15.93
C ASN A 305 13.02 -10.14 17.17
N THR A 306 14.02 -9.78 17.97
CA THR A 306 13.82 -9.05 19.24
C THR A 306 13.95 -7.54 19.07
N VAL A 307 14.51 -7.11 17.94
CA VAL A 307 14.72 -5.70 17.59
C VAL A 307 14.11 -5.40 16.22
N ALA A 308 13.70 -4.15 16.02
CA ALA A 308 13.19 -3.73 14.73
C ALA A 308 14.28 -3.77 13.64
N SER A 309 13.89 -4.10 12.41
CA SER A 309 14.82 -4.04 11.27
C SER A 309 15.13 -2.60 10.88
N SER A 310 16.11 -2.42 9.98
CA SER A 310 16.19 -1.20 9.17
C SER A 310 14.93 -1.03 8.31
N TYR A 311 14.68 0.19 7.83
CA TYR A 311 13.61 0.43 6.88
C TYR A 311 13.91 -0.20 5.52
N ILE A 312 12.86 -0.66 4.87
CA ILE A 312 12.83 -1.25 3.54
C ILE A 312 12.02 -0.31 2.66
N GLY A 313 12.60 0.10 1.53
CA GLY A 313 11.97 1.05 0.60
C GLY A 313 12.98 1.85 -0.21
N ARG A 314 12.53 2.72 -1.10
CA ARG A 314 11.17 3.31 -1.15
C ARG A 314 10.23 2.61 -2.12
N PHE A 315 9.01 2.31 -1.69
CA PHE A 315 7.94 1.83 -2.55
C PHE A 315 7.13 2.99 -3.15
N ILE A 316 6.70 2.86 -4.41
CA ILE A 316 5.87 3.82 -5.16
C ILE A 316 4.64 3.10 -5.72
N PRO A 317 3.57 3.79 -6.14
CA PRO A 317 2.45 3.13 -6.80
C PRO A 317 2.93 2.37 -8.02
N ASP A 318 2.26 1.28 -8.34
CA ASP A 318 2.52 0.52 -9.55
C ASP A 318 2.04 1.29 -10.78
N HIS A 319 0.80 1.78 -10.72
CA HIS A 319 0.15 2.52 -11.80
C HIS A 319 -0.88 3.51 -11.25
N PHE A 320 -1.33 4.41 -12.14
CA PHE A 320 -2.49 5.26 -11.90
C PHE A 320 -3.72 4.72 -12.60
N LYS A 321 -4.89 4.92 -11.99
CA LYS A 321 -6.18 4.57 -12.55
C LYS A 321 -7.06 5.81 -12.64
N ILE A 322 -7.75 5.97 -13.76
CA ILE A 322 -8.68 7.07 -13.98
C ILE A 322 -10.11 6.55 -13.89
N THR A 323 -10.95 7.28 -13.15
CA THR A 323 -12.40 7.14 -13.20
C THR A 323 -13.00 8.46 -13.67
N ALA A 324 -13.63 8.45 -14.85
CA ALA A 324 -14.24 9.64 -15.44
C ALA A 324 -15.40 10.17 -14.58
N SER A 325 -15.59 11.49 -14.54
CA SER A 325 -16.82 12.08 -14.05
C SER A 325 -17.92 11.97 -15.10
N THR A 326 -19.17 11.93 -14.65
CA THR A 326 -20.35 12.08 -15.51
C THR A 326 -20.66 13.54 -15.86
N SER A 327 -20.01 14.49 -15.19
CA SER A 327 -20.22 15.93 -15.36
C SER A 327 -18.98 16.61 -15.94
N TYR A 328 -19.19 17.73 -16.62
CA TYR A 328 -18.14 18.62 -17.13
C TYR A 328 -18.70 20.05 -17.19
N THR A 329 -17.83 21.04 -17.43
CA THR A 329 -18.24 22.43 -17.55
C THR A 329 -17.73 23.01 -18.86
N ASP A 330 -18.66 23.42 -19.71
CA ASP A 330 -18.34 24.18 -20.92
C ASP A 330 -17.86 25.61 -20.58
N GLY A 331 -17.08 26.21 -21.49
CA GLY A 331 -16.57 27.56 -21.32
C GLY A 331 -17.67 28.64 -21.27
N CYS A 332 -18.86 28.34 -21.81
CA CYS A 332 -20.02 29.23 -21.83
C CYS A 332 -21.34 28.46 -21.61
N GLY A 333 -21.53 27.93 -20.40
CA GLY A 333 -22.77 27.26 -20.00
C GLY A 333 -22.98 25.91 -20.69
N VAL A 334 -23.44 25.93 -21.95
CA VAL A 334 -23.80 24.73 -22.76
C VAL A 334 -22.93 24.54 -24.00
N PHE A 335 -21.98 25.45 -24.24
CA PHE A 335 -21.06 25.38 -25.38
C PHE A 335 -19.71 26.02 -25.04
N THR A 336 -18.70 25.71 -25.85
CA THR A 336 -17.37 26.31 -25.76
C THR A 336 -16.97 26.84 -27.13
N TYR A 337 -16.50 28.08 -27.24
CA TYR A 337 -15.90 28.56 -28.49
C TYR A 337 -14.54 27.92 -28.72
N TYR A 338 -14.19 27.64 -29.97
CA TYR A 338 -12.82 27.27 -30.28
C TYR A 338 -11.85 28.39 -29.87
N ASN A 339 -10.76 28.00 -29.21
CA ASN A 339 -9.73 28.83 -28.62
C ASN A 339 -10.16 29.63 -27.37
N GLN A 340 -11.35 29.34 -26.81
CA GLN A 340 -11.82 29.97 -25.57
C GLN A 340 -10.96 29.54 -24.37
N ASP A 341 -10.66 30.50 -23.49
CA ASP A 341 -9.88 30.26 -22.26
C ASP A 341 -10.38 31.15 -21.09
N PRO A 342 -10.72 30.60 -19.91
CA PRO A 342 -10.84 29.17 -19.60
C PRO A 342 -11.91 28.52 -20.49
N GLY A 343 -11.51 27.45 -21.17
CA GLY A 343 -12.40 26.70 -22.05
C GLY A 343 -13.15 25.62 -21.29
N LEU A 344 -13.08 24.40 -21.80
CA LEU A 344 -13.75 23.24 -21.21
C LEU A 344 -13.03 22.76 -19.94
N ILE A 345 -13.79 22.40 -18.91
CA ILE A 345 -13.31 21.78 -17.68
C ILE A 345 -13.77 20.32 -17.62
N THR A 346 -12.85 19.38 -17.44
CA THR A 346 -13.15 17.95 -17.26
C THR A 346 -12.72 17.49 -15.86
N PRO A 347 -13.69 17.16 -14.98
CA PRO A 347 -13.39 16.52 -13.71
C PRO A 347 -13.21 15.00 -13.89
N PHE A 348 -12.27 14.41 -13.15
CA PHE A 348 -12.11 12.96 -13.03
C PHE A 348 -11.42 12.60 -11.71
N VAL A 349 -11.53 11.34 -11.30
CA VAL A 349 -10.80 10.80 -10.15
C VAL A 349 -9.55 10.10 -10.65
N LEU A 350 -8.41 10.42 -10.03
CA LEU A 350 -7.14 9.75 -10.23
C LEU A 350 -6.80 8.95 -8.97
N GLU A 351 -6.50 7.67 -9.12
CA GLU A 351 -6.13 6.79 -8.02
C GLU A 351 -4.71 6.23 -8.23
N ALA A 352 -3.90 6.22 -7.18
CA ALA A 352 -2.60 5.56 -7.12
C ALA A 352 -2.76 4.12 -6.62
N LYS A 353 -2.51 3.14 -7.50
CA LYS A 353 -2.77 1.72 -7.24
C LYS A 353 -1.49 0.93 -7.07
N ASN A 354 -1.55 -0.15 -6.28
CA ASN A 354 -0.54 -1.21 -6.31
C ASN A 354 -0.83 -2.20 -7.46
N ALA A 355 0.06 -3.17 -7.65
CA ALA A 355 -0.06 -4.17 -8.72
C ALA A 355 -1.33 -5.05 -8.65
N ALA A 356 -2.04 -5.07 -7.51
CA ALA A 356 -3.28 -5.81 -7.31
C ALA A 356 -4.53 -4.90 -7.43
N ASP A 357 -4.42 -3.72 -8.05
CA ASP A 357 -5.52 -2.76 -8.25
C ASP A 357 -6.08 -2.16 -6.94
N VAL A 358 -5.37 -2.31 -5.81
CA VAL A 358 -5.75 -1.72 -4.52
C VAL A 358 -5.15 -0.32 -4.37
N THR A 359 -5.94 0.65 -3.89
CA THR A 359 -5.45 2.02 -3.65
C THR A 359 -4.41 2.05 -2.55
N THR A 360 -3.29 2.71 -2.84
CA THR A 360 -2.17 2.91 -1.91
C THR A 360 -2.44 4.10 -0.99
N GLN A 361 -2.81 3.81 0.25
CA GLN A 361 -3.25 4.80 1.23
C GLN A 361 -2.11 5.66 1.77
N TYR A 362 -0.87 5.20 1.71
CA TYR A 362 0.29 6.02 2.10
C TYR A 362 0.77 6.95 0.99
N TYR A 363 0.10 6.97 -0.18
CA TYR A 363 0.40 7.92 -1.25
C TYR A 363 -0.22 9.28 -0.93
N THR A 364 0.47 10.02 -0.07
CA THR A 364 0.06 11.33 0.46
C THR A 364 1.27 12.23 0.73
N GLY A 365 1.04 13.53 0.94
CA GLY A 365 2.08 14.52 1.23
C GLY A 365 3.25 14.44 0.23
N ASN A 366 4.48 14.43 0.75
CA ASN A 366 5.68 14.38 -0.09
C ASN A 366 5.91 13.04 -0.80
N TYR A 367 5.20 11.97 -0.41
CA TYR A 367 5.25 10.69 -1.12
C TYR A 367 4.32 10.67 -2.35
N ALA A 368 3.37 11.60 -2.44
CA ALA A 368 2.48 11.77 -3.60
C ALA A 368 3.14 12.65 -4.69
N ILE A 369 4.15 12.11 -5.37
CA ILE A 369 5.04 12.86 -6.27
C ILE A 369 4.38 13.27 -7.60
N PHE A 370 3.28 12.63 -8.01
CA PHE A 370 2.58 13.04 -9.22
C PHE A 370 1.98 14.45 -9.06
N GLY A 371 2.61 15.42 -9.72
CA GLY A 371 2.18 16.82 -9.70
C GLY A 371 0.86 17.01 -10.43
N LEU A 372 -0.22 17.22 -9.66
CA LEU A 372 -1.57 17.39 -10.18
C LEU A 372 -1.79 18.72 -10.93
N ASN A 373 -0.90 19.69 -10.77
CA ASN A 373 -1.01 21.03 -11.33
C ASN A 373 -0.21 21.24 -12.63
N ASN A 374 0.31 20.16 -13.25
CA ASN A 374 0.99 20.24 -14.52
C ASN A 374 0.18 19.52 -15.61
N TRP A 375 -0.39 20.30 -16.54
CA TRP A 375 -1.20 19.78 -17.64
C TRP A 375 -0.47 18.72 -18.47
N ALA A 376 0.84 18.90 -18.67
CA ALA A 376 1.65 17.98 -19.49
C ALA A 376 1.76 16.57 -18.89
N ASN A 377 1.59 16.41 -17.57
CA ASN A 377 1.65 15.10 -16.92
C ASN A 377 0.49 14.18 -17.32
N TYR A 378 -0.58 14.73 -17.88
CA TYR A 378 -1.81 13.98 -18.18
C TYR A 378 -1.92 13.50 -19.62
N PHE A 379 -1.06 13.97 -20.54
CA PHE A 379 -1.03 13.54 -21.94
C PHE A 379 -2.42 13.52 -22.60
N PHE A 380 -3.17 14.62 -22.45
CA PHE A 380 -4.52 14.71 -22.98
C PHE A 380 -4.56 14.66 -24.50
N GLU A 381 -5.55 13.98 -25.06
CA GLU A 381 -5.77 13.88 -26.51
C GLU A 381 -7.24 14.05 -26.87
N LEU A 382 -7.51 14.70 -28.00
CA LEU A 382 -8.83 14.72 -28.63
C LEU A 382 -9.03 13.46 -29.46
N GLN A 383 -10.23 12.92 -29.38
CA GLN A 383 -10.68 11.84 -30.24
C GLN A 383 -12.03 12.18 -30.88
N ALA A 384 -12.25 11.67 -32.07
CA ALA A 384 -13.52 11.76 -32.77
C ALA A 384 -14.62 11.04 -31.98
N VAL A 385 -15.86 11.56 -31.99
CA VAL A 385 -16.99 10.93 -31.29
C VAL A 385 -17.53 9.75 -32.09
N ALA A 386 -17.48 9.84 -33.41
CA ALA A 386 -17.89 8.82 -34.35
C ALA A 386 -16.72 8.37 -35.25
N PRO A 387 -16.69 7.10 -35.73
CA PRO A 387 -15.59 6.58 -36.55
C PRO A 387 -15.27 7.39 -37.80
N ASN A 388 -16.28 8.04 -38.40
CA ASN A 388 -16.13 8.81 -39.64
C ASN A 388 -16.00 10.33 -39.41
N GLN A 389 -15.96 10.79 -38.16
CA GLN A 389 -15.76 12.20 -37.86
C GLN A 389 -14.26 12.53 -37.95
N THR A 390 -13.88 13.39 -38.90
CA THR A 390 -12.53 13.95 -38.95
C THR A 390 -12.39 15.10 -37.95
N ILE A 391 -11.24 15.17 -37.28
CA ILE A 391 -10.82 16.35 -36.52
C ILE A 391 -10.33 17.37 -37.56
N PRO A 392 -10.93 18.57 -37.66
CA PRO A 392 -10.50 19.57 -38.64
C PRO A 392 -9.06 20.00 -38.44
N ASP A 393 -8.38 20.39 -39.53
CA ASP A 393 -7.02 20.89 -39.47
C ASP A 393 -6.88 22.08 -38.52
N GLY A 394 -5.81 22.06 -37.72
CA GLY A 394 -5.53 23.08 -36.70
C GLY A 394 -6.29 22.89 -35.38
N VAL A 395 -7.16 21.88 -35.25
CA VAL A 395 -7.84 21.55 -33.98
C VAL A 395 -7.00 20.58 -33.16
N THR A 396 -6.56 21.04 -31.99
CA THR A 396 -5.80 20.30 -31.00
C THR A 396 -6.27 20.69 -29.60
N ILE A 397 -6.02 19.82 -28.61
CA ILE A 397 -6.23 20.18 -27.21
C ILE A 397 -4.93 20.69 -26.61
N THR A 398 -5.03 21.84 -25.95
CA THR A 398 -3.90 22.53 -25.34
C THR A 398 -4.23 22.90 -23.90
N ALA A 399 -3.19 23.20 -23.12
CA ALA A 399 -3.35 23.71 -21.77
C ALA A 399 -4.13 25.04 -21.77
N SER A 400 -5.04 25.18 -20.81
CA SER A 400 -5.60 26.47 -20.41
C SER A 400 -4.52 27.31 -19.71
N THR A 401 -4.69 28.64 -19.67
CA THR A 401 -3.89 29.51 -18.78
C THR A 401 -4.03 29.14 -17.31
N THR A 402 -5.13 28.48 -16.94
CA THR A 402 -5.31 27.90 -15.60
C THR A 402 -4.94 26.42 -15.62
N ASN A 403 -3.93 26.05 -14.85
CA ASN A 403 -3.50 24.66 -14.71
C ASN A 403 -4.58 23.77 -14.10
N PRO A 404 -4.49 22.43 -14.29
CA PRO A 404 -5.35 21.51 -13.56
C PRO A 404 -5.20 21.70 -12.04
N ALA A 405 -6.27 21.39 -11.31
CA ALA A 405 -6.31 21.49 -9.86
C ALA A 405 -6.74 20.17 -9.23
N GLY A 406 -6.23 19.88 -8.04
CA GLY A 406 -6.58 18.69 -7.27
C GLY A 406 -5.69 18.56 -6.03
N THR A 407 -6.02 17.62 -5.15
CA THR A 407 -5.21 17.30 -3.98
C THR A 407 -5.26 15.80 -3.73
N TRP A 408 -4.10 15.20 -3.47
CA TRP A 408 -4.01 13.81 -3.07
C TRP A 408 -4.49 13.63 -1.63
N ASN A 409 -5.35 12.64 -1.44
CA ASN A 409 -5.80 12.18 -0.13
C ASN A 409 -5.76 10.64 -0.14
N SER A 410 -4.78 10.07 0.56
CA SER A 410 -4.57 8.62 0.68
C SER A 410 -4.67 7.86 -0.65
N GLY A 411 -3.89 8.30 -1.63
CA GLY A 411 -3.85 7.68 -2.97
C GLY A 411 -5.02 8.01 -3.88
N VAL A 412 -5.91 8.93 -3.52
CA VAL A 412 -7.02 9.39 -4.38
C VAL A 412 -6.95 10.90 -4.58
N ALA A 413 -7.14 11.37 -5.80
CA ALA A 413 -7.24 12.79 -6.12
C ALA A 413 -8.44 13.08 -7.02
N ASN A 414 -9.26 14.05 -6.61
CA ASN A 414 -10.27 14.65 -7.49
C ASN A 414 -9.59 15.73 -8.32
N VAL A 415 -9.47 15.51 -9.62
CA VAL A 415 -8.79 16.40 -10.55
C VAL A 415 -9.81 17.18 -11.36
N GLN A 416 -9.61 18.49 -11.51
CA GLN A 416 -10.31 19.34 -12.46
C GLN A 416 -9.30 19.83 -13.50
N ALA A 417 -9.32 19.24 -14.69
CA ALA A 417 -8.47 19.66 -15.79
C ALA A 417 -9.17 20.70 -16.66
N ARG A 418 -8.45 21.75 -17.04
CA ARG A 418 -8.96 22.82 -17.91
C ARG A 418 -8.26 22.75 -19.25
N HIS A 419 -9.03 22.95 -20.32
CA HIS A 419 -8.59 22.73 -21.68
C HIS A 419 -8.94 23.92 -22.55
N ARG A 420 -8.02 24.25 -23.45
CA ARG A 420 -8.29 25.11 -24.60
C ARG A 420 -8.17 24.26 -25.86
N VAL A 421 -9.26 24.18 -26.63
CA VAL A 421 -9.25 23.51 -27.93
C VAL A 421 -8.96 24.55 -29.00
N THR A 422 -7.91 24.37 -29.79
CA THR A 422 -7.45 25.39 -30.75
C THR A 422 -8.47 25.60 -31.88
N ARG A 423 -8.43 26.80 -32.46
CA ARG A 423 -9.34 27.21 -33.54
C ARG A 423 -8.92 26.61 -34.88
N PRO A 424 -9.84 26.01 -35.65
CA PRO A 424 -9.54 25.52 -36.99
C PRO A 424 -9.28 26.67 -37.96
N THR A 425 -8.60 26.38 -39.07
CA THR A 425 -8.27 27.37 -40.10
C THR A 425 -9.51 27.89 -40.85
N ASN A 426 -10.47 27.01 -41.11
CA ASN A 426 -11.72 27.34 -41.81
C ASN A 426 -12.92 27.22 -40.86
N PRO A 427 -14.03 27.95 -41.11
CA PRO A 427 -15.27 27.77 -40.38
C PRO A 427 -15.74 26.32 -40.47
N VAL A 428 -16.06 25.74 -39.31
CA VAL A 428 -16.61 24.40 -39.19
C VAL A 428 -17.95 24.48 -38.46
N GLU A 429 -18.88 23.62 -38.86
CA GLU A 429 -20.12 23.43 -38.10
C GLU A 429 -19.81 23.03 -36.66
N PRO A 430 -20.73 23.22 -35.70
CA PRO A 430 -20.43 22.87 -34.34
C PRO A 430 -20.09 21.37 -34.24
N ARG A 431 -19.10 21.00 -33.41
CA ARG A 431 -18.69 19.60 -33.21
C ARG A 431 -18.46 19.26 -31.75
N SER A 432 -18.54 17.98 -31.43
CA SER A 432 -18.14 17.46 -30.12
C SER A 432 -16.95 16.52 -30.28
N TYR A 433 -16.16 16.38 -29.22
CA TYR A 433 -14.98 15.51 -29.18
C TYR A 433 -15.01 14.69 -27.90
N ARG A 434 -14.39 13.52 -27.94
CA ARG A 434 -13.97 12.79 -26.75
C ARG A 434 -12.64 13.35 -26.28
N ILE A 435 -12.41 13.36 -24.97
CA ILE A 435 -11.10 13.68 -24.40
C ILE A 435 -10.61 12.47 -23.63
N THR A 436 -9.38 12.07 -23.91
CA THR A 436 -8.68 11.04 -23.15
C THR A 436 -7.55 11.63 -22.34
N ALA A 437 -7.17 10.95 -21.26
CA ALA A 437 -5.99 11.24 -20.48
C ALA A 437 -5.16 9.97 -20.30
N GLN A 438 -3.85 10.16 -20.17
CA GLN A 438 -2.90 9.14 -19.76
C GLN A 438 -1.85 9.75 -18.80
N PRO A 439 -2.22 9.98 -17.52
CA PRO A 439 -1.31 10.32 -16.45
C PRO A 439 0.00 9.54 -16.47
N ARG A 440 1.11 10.26 -16.45
CA ARG A 440 2.47 9.75 -16.37
C ARG A 440 3.27 10.60 -15.39
N GLY A 441 3.78 9.97 -14.35
CA GLY A 441 4.66 10.58 -13.35
C GLY A 441 5.98 9.85 -13.27
N ASN A 442 7.07 10.59 -13.19
CA ASN A 442 8.39 10.04 -12.98
C ASN A 442 8.76 10.17 -11.50
N ASP A 443 9.29 9.09 -10.94
CA ASP A 443 9.89 9.09 -9.62
C ASP A 443 11.31 8.51 -9.70
N GLY A 444 12.29 9.41 -9.81
CA GLY A 444 13.64 9.04 -10.22
C GLY A 444 13.65 8.49 -11.64
N THR A 445 14.12 7.26 -11.81
CA THR A 445 14.17 6.57 -13.11
C THR A 445 12.91 5.77 -13.43
N GLU A 446 12.03 5.54 -12.46
CA GLU A 446 10.82 4.75 -12.68
C GLU A 446 9.66 5.62 -13.14
N LEU A 447 8.89 5.08 -14.08
CA LEU A 447 7.69 5.70 -14.63
C LEU A 447 6.45 5.03 -14.03
N VAL A 448 5.62 5.81 -13.33
CA VAL A 448 4.27 5.41 -12.93
C VAL A 448 3.31 5.96 -13.98
N ASN A 449 2.63 5.08 -14.70
CA ASN A 449 1.72 5.45 -15.78
C ASN A 449 0.30 4.99 -15.49
N SER A 450 -0.65 5.48 -16.28
CA SER A 450 -1.97 4.89 -16.41
C SER A 450 -2.16 4.22 -17.76
N THR A 451 -3.18 3.37 -17.83
CA THR A 451 -3.85 3.11 -19.11
C THR A 451 -4.53 4.40 -19.59
N ARG A 452 -4.57 4.61 -20.91
CA ARG A 452 -5.29 5.75 -21.48
C ARG A 452 -6.78 5.54 -21.27
N ALA A 453 -7.46 6.52 -20.70
CA ALA A 453 -8.88 6.45 -20.41
C ALA A 453 -9.61 7.70 -20.93
N GLU A 454 -10.86 7.53 -21.34
CA GLU A 454 -11.75 8.66 -21.63
C GLU A 454 -12.10 9.38 -20.32
N ILE A 455 -11.97 10.70 -20.31
CA ILE A 455 -12.41 11.57 -19.20
C ILE A 455 -13.58 12.47 -19.59
N LEU A 456 -13.84 12.56 -20.90
CA LEU A 456 -15.01 13.20 -21.44
C LEU A 456 -15.56 12.33 -22.56
N THR A 457 -16.77 11.86 -22.35
CA THR A 457 -17.53 11.15 -23.37
C THR A 457 -18.80 11.93 -23.66
N PRO A 458 -19.07 12.30 -24.92
CA PRO A 458 -20.28 13.01 -25.28
C PRO A 458 -21.55 12.15 -25.27
N THR A 459 -22.02 11.78 -24.08
CA THR A 459 -23.14 10.83 -23.91
C THR A 459 -24.40 11.41 -23.29
N ASP A 460 -24.54 12.73 -23.14
CA ASP A 460 -25.80 13.29 -22.65
C ASP A 460 -26.80 13.47 -23.81
N PRO A 461 -27.88 12.65 -23.87
CA PRO A 461 -28.93 12.80 -24.88
C PRO A 461 -29.83 14.02 -24.66
N ASN A 462 -29.76 14.66 -23.49
CA ASN A 462 -30.61 15.80 -23.11
C ASN A 462 -29.93 17.17 -23.30
N VAL A 463 -28.65 17.20 -23.67
CA VAL A 463 -27.93 18.43 -23.99
C VAL A 463 -27.74 18.52 -25.50
N PRO A 464 -28.17 19.60 -26.17
CA PRO A 464 -27.93 19.79 -27.59
C PRO A 464 -26.45 19.75 -27.91
N GLN A 465 -26.01 18.64 -28.47
CA GLN A 465 -24.73 18.53 -29.16
C GLN A 465 -24.91 19.24 -30.50
N PRO A 466 -23.97 20.11 -30.92
CA PRO A 466 -22.54 20.00 -30.65
C PRO A 466 -21.91 21.13 -29.80
N ARG A 467 -20.85 20.80 -29.06
CA ARG A 467 -20.27 21.63 -27.98
C ARG A 467 -19.32 22.73 -28.44
N PHE A 468 -18.48 22.47 -29.42
CA PHE A 468 -17.46 23.43 -29.87
C PHE A 468 -17.98 24.24 -31.04
N ARG A 469 -17.98 25.57 -30.90
CA ARG A 469 -18.52 26.50 -31.90
C ARG A 469 -17.40 27.31 -32.53
N PHE A 470 -17.43 27.42 -33.86
CA PHE A 470 -16.59 28.37 -34.58
C PHE A 470 -17.21 29.76 -34.50
N GLY A 471 -16.78 30.54 -33.52
CA GLY A 471 -17.36 31.85 -33.21
C GLY A 471 -16.80 32.99 -34.07
N ARG A 472 -17.60 34.01 -34.35
CA ARG A 472 -17.13 35.35 -34.71
C ARG A 472 -17.97 36.41 -33.98
N LEU A 473 -17.43 37.61 -33.83
CA LEU A 473 -18.24 38.77 -33.51
C LEU A 473 -18.65 39.50 -34.79
N ALA A 474 -19.85 40.08 -34.80
CA ALA A 474 -20.35 40.93 -35.86
C ALA A 474 -20.85 42.25 -35.26
N VAL A 475 -20.25 43.37 -35.68
CA VAL A 475 -20.70 44.71 -35.29
C VAL A 475 -21.58 45.23 -36.43
N THR A 476 -22.87 45.41 -36.18
CA THR A 476 -23.79 45.89 -37.21
C THR A 476 -23.81 47.41 -37.21
N SER A 477 -23.54 48.04 -38.36
CA SER A 477 -23.62 49.49 -38.49
C SER A 477 -25.02 50.00 -38.11
N ALA A 478 -25.07 51.12 -37.39
CA ALA A 478 -26.31 51.77 -36.97
C ALA A 478 -26.29 53.26 -37.32
N HIS A 479 -27.47 53.82 -37.50
CA HIS A 479 -27.64 55.25 -37.75
C HIS A 479 -28.82 55.79 -36.94
N GLY A 480 -28.74 57.06 -36.56
CA GLY A 480 -29.79 57.74 -35.80
C GLY A 480 -29.63 59.25 -35.81
N SER A 481 -30.54 59.95 -35.12
CA SER A 481 -30.40 61.38 -34.89
C SER A 481 -29.20 61.67 -33.97
N GLU A 482 -28.52 62.75 -34.25
CA GLU A 482 -27.53 63.42 -33.43
C GLU A 482 -28.05 63.90 -32.07
N LEU A 483 -29.36 63.97 -31.87
CA LEU A 483 -29.99 64.41 -30.62
C LEU A 483 -30.17 63.29 -29.60
N LEU A 484 -30.02 62.02 -30.01
CA LEU A 484 -30.30 60.86 -29.17
C LEU A 484 -29.07 59.95 -29.07
N PRO A 485 -28.91 59.23 -27.94
CA PRO A 485 -27.95 58.13 -27.86
C PRO A 485 -28.25 57.07 -28.93
N LEU A 486 -27.20 56.54 -29.55
CA LEU A 486 -27.31 55.51 -30.59
C LEU A 486 -26.92 54.15 -30.02
N SER A 487 -27.77 53.15 -30.27
CA SER A 487 -27.46 51.75 -29.97
C SER A 487 -26.92 51.05 -31.22
N VAL A 488 -25.72 50.48 -31.11
CA VAL A 488 -25.05 49.67 -32.13
C VAL A 488 -25.08 48.22 -31.67
N PRO A 489 -25.78 47.31 -32.37
CA PRO A 489 -25.83 45.92 -31.95
C PRO A 489 -24.55 45.18 -32.32
N ILE A 490 -23.93 44.55 -31.33
CA ILE A 490 -22.83 43.59 -31.49
C ILE A 490 -23.40 42.20 -31.24
N GLN A 491 -23.20 41.29 -32.20
CA GLN A 491 -23.68 39.91 -32.11
C GLN A 491 -22.52 38.93 -32.04
N ALA A 492 -22.53 38.02 -31.06
CA ALA A 492 -21.77 36.80 -31.15
C ALA A 492 -22.49 35.84 -32.09
N GLN A 493 -21.77 35.34 -33.08
CA GLN A 493 -22.28 34.43 -34.10
C GLN A 493 -21.45 33.16 -34.12
N PHE A 494 -22.01 32.06 -34.62
CA PHE A 494 -21.27 30.84 -34.91
C PHE A 494 -21.60 30.31 -36.30
N TRP A 495 -20.67 29.57 -36.91
CA TRP A 495 -20.91 28.91 -38.19
C TRP A 495 -21.78 27.66 -38.00
N ASN A 496 -22.95 27.61 -38.64
CA ASN A 496 -23.90 26.48 -38.51
C ASN A 496 -23.73 25.40 -39.60
N GLY A 497 -22.71 25.51 -40.45
CA GLY A 497 -22.50 24.64 -41.61
C GLY A 497 -22.76 25.34 -42.96
N THR A 498 -23.67 26.31 -43.00
CA THR A 498 -24.02 27.07 -44.22
C THR A 498 -23.74 28.56 -44.12
N GLY A 499 -23.78 29.11 -42.91
CA GLY A 499 -23.57 30.53 -42.66
C GLY A 499 -23.32 30.83 -41.18
N PHE A 500 -22.98 32.08 -40.89
CA PHE A 500 -22.92 32.57 -39.52
C PHE A 500 -24.30 32.98 -39.04
N VAL A 501 -24.71 32.45 -37.89
CA VAL A 501 -25.98 32.75 -37.23
C VAL A 501 -25.72 33.22 -35.80
N ARG A 502 -26.62 34.05 -35.25
CA ARG A 502 -26.53 34.55 -33.87
C ARG A 502 -26.51 33.39 -32.88
N ASN A 503 -25.56 33.43 -31.95
CA ASN A 503 -25.43 32.46 -30.87
C ASN A 503 -26.39 32.81 -29.72
N ARG A 504 -27.63 32.35 -29.78
CA ARG A 504 -28.61 32.61 -28.72
C ARG A 504 -28.26 31.98 -27.38
N ASP A 505 -27.39 30.98 -27.33
CA ASP A 505 -26.98 30.39 -26.05
C ASP A 505 -25.89 31.22 -25.34
N ASP A 506 -25.33 32.24 -25.99
CA ASP A 506 -24.25 33.05 -25.43
C ASP A 506 -24.76 34.09 -24.43
N ASN A 507 -24.63 33.74 -23.15
CA ASN A 507 -24.91 34.63 -22.03
C ASN A 507 -23.65 34.91 -21.18
N CYS A 508 -22.45 34.62 -21.71
CA CYS A 508 -21.20 34.72 -20.95
C CYS A 508 -20.15 35.64 -21.61
N THR A 509 -20.25 35.91 -22.91
CA THR A 509 -19.30 36.77 -23.62
C THR A 509 -19.38 38.19 -23.08
N ALA A 510 -18.29 38.65 -22.47
CA ALA A 510 -18.10 40.03 -22.05
C ALA A 510 -17.11 40.73 -22.99
N ILE A 511 -17.48 41.90 -23.49
CA ILE A 511 -16.60 42.77 -24.26
C ILE A 511 -16.19 43.94 -23.37
N PRO A 512 -14.90 44.11 -23.04
CA PRO A 512 -14.44 45.32 -22.36
C PRO A 512 -14.75 46.55 -23.23
N VAL A 513 -15.52 47.52 -22.73
CA VAL A 513 -15.85 48.72 -23.53
C VAL A 513 -14.60 49.48 -23.99
N THR A 514 -13.52 49.41 -23.21
CA THR A 514 -12.22 50.02 -23.52
C THR A 514 -11.46 49.30 -24.64
N SER A 515 -11.86 48.08 -25.02
CA SER A 515 -11.26 47.35 -26.15
C SER A 515 -11.91 47.70 -27.49
N ILE A 516 -12.87 48.64 -27.49
CA ILE A 516 -13.53 49.10 -28.71
C ILE A 516 -12.82 50.36 -29.20
N THR A 517 -12.12 50.21 -30.31
CA THR A 517 -11.41 51.27 -31.01
C THR A 517 -12.40 52.13 -31.79
N MET A 518 -12.26 53.45 -31.66
CA MET A 518 -13.02 54.44 -32.41
C MET A 518 -12.09 55.12 -33.41
N ARG A 519 -12.34 54.93 -34.70
CA ARG A 519 -11.47 55.43 -35.77
C ARG A 519 -12.25 55.96 -36.96
N ASN A 520 -11.53 56.56 -37.91
CA ASN A 520 -12.07 57.03 -39.18
C ASN A 520 -13.29 57.96 -39.00
N TYR A 521 -13.19 58.93 -38.10
CA TYR A 521 -14.20 59.97 -37.93
C TYR A 521 -14.45 60.72 -39.25
N ARG A 522 -15.71 60.97 -39.59
CA ARG A 522 -16.14 61.66 -40.82
C ARG A 522 -17.23 62.68 -40.52
N GLY A 523 -17.32 63.73 -41.34
CA GLY A 523 -18.30 64.79 -41.17
C GLY A 523 -17.91 65.78 -40.07
N ASN A 524 -18.89 66.39 -39.43
CA ASN A 524 -18.74 67.23 -38.23
C ASN A 524 -18.86 66.39 -36.96
N LEU A 525 -18.08 65.30 -36.87
CA LEU A 525 -17.96 64.46 -35.68
C LEU A 525 -16.49 64.27 -35.37
N ASN A 526 -16.05 64.73 -34.20
CA ASN A 526 -14.67 64.61 -33.72
C ASN A 526 -14.55 63.54 -32.63
N ALA A 527 -13.30 63.21 -32.26
CA ALA A 527 -13.01 62.26 -31.20
C ALA A 527 -13.67 62.68 -29.88
N CYS A 528 -14.32 61.72 -29.24
CA CYS A 528 -14.93 61.81 -27.91
C CYS A 528 -16.09 62.81 -27.75
N GLU A 529 -16.59 63.39 -28.85
CA GLU A 529 -17.90 64.06 -28.87
C GLU A 529 -19.04 63.06 -28.62
N THR A 530 -18.85 61.79 -29.03
CA THR A 530 -19.69 60.66 -28.64
C THR A 530 -18.87 59.64 -27.84
N GLN A 531 -19.48 59.06 -26.80
CA GLN A 531 -18.81 58.23 -25.80
C GLN A 531 -19.44 56.86 -25.70
N LEU A 532 -18.61 55.83 -25.60
CA LEU A 532 -19.00 54.43 -25.51
C LEU A 532 -19.41 54.05 -24.09
N SER A 533 -20.50 53.29 -23.99
CA SER A 533 -20.92 52.62 -22.77
C SER A 533 -21.54 51.26 -23.09
N ILE A 534 -21.34 50.30 -22.19
CA ILE A 534 -21.94 48.96 -22.23
C ILE A 534 -22.60 48.72 -20.88
N ALA A 535 -23.86 48.30 -20.88
CA ALA A 535 -24.63 48.11 -19.65
C ALA A 535 -24.48 46.71 -19.03
N SER A 536 -24.16 45.68 -19.82
CA SER A 536 -24.12 44.27 -19.41
C SER A 536 -23.33 43.42 -20.43
N PRO A 537 -22.89 42.20 -20.07
CA PRO A 537 -22.39 41.22 -21.04
C PRO A 537 -23.47 40.86 -22.08
N MET A 538 -23.09 40.06 -23.08
CA MET A 538 -24.05 39.57 -24.06
C MET A 538 -25.21 38.83 -23.39
N SER A 539 -26.42 39.08 -23.90
CA SER A 539 -27.61 38.30 -23.58
C SER A 539 -28.15 37.72 -24.87
N GLU A 540 -28.31 36.39 -24.88
CA GLU A 540 -28.67 35.62 -26.06
C GLU A 540 -27.76 35.93 -27.27
N GLY A 541 -26.47 36.18 -27.04
CA GLY A 541 -25.47 36.51 -28.07
C GLY A 541 -25.63 37.89 -28.71
N GLU A 542 -26.33 38.82 -28.07
CA GLU A 542 -26.37 40.23 -28.50
C GLU A 542 -26.03 41.17 -27.35
N LEU A 543 -25.30 42.22 -27.70
CA LEU A 543 -24.92 43.31 -26.82
C LEU A 543 -25.22 44.63 -27.53
N GLY A 544 -26.03 45.48 -26.89
CA GLY A 544 -26.28 46.83 -27.35
C GLY A 544 -25.16 47.76 -26.89
N LEU A 545 -24.21 48.04 -27.78
CA LEU A 545 -23.20 49.06 -27.54
C LEU A 545 -23.86 50.43 -27.64
N ARG A 546 -23.76 51.25 -26.59
CA ARG A 546 -24.39 52.57 -26.55
C ARG A 546 -23.36 53.65 -26.77
N LEU A 547 -23.66 54.53 -27.71
CA LEU A 547 -22.95 55.78 -27.96
C LEU A 547 -23.79 56.95 -27.44
N SER A 548 -23.20 57.87 -26.69
CA SER A 548 -23.88 59.11 -26.28
C SER A 548 -24.25 59.96 -27.49
N ALA A 549 -25.25 60.84 -27.36
CA ALA A 549 -25.50 61.86 -28.37
C ALA A 549 -24.22 62.71 -28.57
N PRO A 550 -23.80 63.02 -29.81
CA PRO A 550 -22.59 63.81 -30.09
C PRO A 550 -22.60 65.26 -29.57
N GLY A 551 -23.78 65.76 -29.19
CA GLY A 551 -23.95 67.13 -28.71
C GLY A 551 -23.85 68.19 -29.81
N VAL A 552 -23.56 69.41 -29.40
CA VAL A 552 -23.44 70.59 -30.27
C VAL A 552 -22.09 71.25 -30.04
N THR A 553 -21.43 71.67 -31.11
CA THR A 553 -20.25 72.53 -31.05
C THR A 553 -20.64 73.92 -31.55
N GLY A 554 -20.71 74.89 -30.62
CA GLY A 554 -21.28 76.20 -30.89
C GLY A 554 -22.80 76.12 -31.15
N THR A 555 -23.26 76.52 -32.34
CA THR A 555 -24.67 76.45 -32.75
C THR A 555 -25.00 75.28 -33.68
N ASN A 556 -24.00 74.49 -34.08
CA ASN A 556 -24.18 73.41 -35.05
C ASN A 556 -24.20 72.05 -34.32
N PRO A 557 -25.18 71.18 -34.60
CA PRO A 557 -25.13 69.80 -34.15
C PRO A 557 -23.92 69.06 -34.70
N ASN A 558 -23.30 68.23 -33.86
CA ASN A 558 -22.22 67.36 -34.28
C ASN A 558 -22.83 66.18 -35.05
N THR A 559 -22.61 66.14 -36.36
CA THR A 559 -23.19 65.14 -37.28
C THR A 559 -22.08 64.47 -38.07
N GLY A 560 -22.14 63.16 -38.24
CA GLY A 560 -21.05 62.46 -38.90
C GLY A 560 -21.07 60.97 -38.62
N SER A 561 -19.93 60.31 -38.78
CA SER A 561 -19.80 58.88 -38.51
C SER A 561 -18.46 58.52 -37.90
N VAL A 562 -18.43 57.43 -37.15
CA VAL A 562 -17.22 56.82 -36.59
C VAL A 562 -17.25 55.30 -36.82
N ASP A 563 -16.10 54.72 -37.15
CA ASP A 563 -15.92 53.27 -37.22
C ASP A 563 -15.59 52.72 -35.84
N LEU A 564 -16.29 51.64 -35.47
CA LEU A 564 -16.19 50.94 -34.20
C LEU A 564 -15.60 49.57 -34.46
N GLU A 565 -14.35 49.37 -34.05
CA GLU A 565 -13.61 48.12 -34.16
C GLU A 565 -13.48 47.48 -32.78
N VAL A 566 -13.86 46.22 -32.65
CA VAL A 566 -13.71 45.49 -31.37
C VAL A 566 -12.40 44.72 -31.41
N ASN A 567 -11.41 45.14 -30.62
CA ASN A 567 -10.16 44.40 -30.52
C ASN A 567 -10.47 43.03 -29.90
N LEU A 568 -10.21 41.93 -30.63
CA LEU A 568 -10.40 40.58 -30.12
C LEU A 568 -9.16 40.10 -29.34
N GLY A 569 -7.98 40.54 -29.80
CA GLY A 569 -6.67 40.19 -29.25
C GLY A 569 -5.95 41.40 -28.65
N ALA A 570 -4.68 41.58 -29.04
CA ALA A 570 -3.86 42.70 -28.62
C ALA A 570 -4.24 43.97 -29.38
N ALA A 571 -4.39 45.08 -28.64
CA ALA A 571 -4.61 46.40 -29.24
C ALA A 571 -3.32 46.95 -29.86
N ALA A 572 -3.41 47.59 -31.01
CA ALA A 572 -2.29 48.30 -31.60
C ALA A 572 -2.00 49.61 -30.81
N PRO A 573 -0.73 50.05 -30.68
CA PRO A 573 -0.38 51.25 -29.90
C PRO A 573 -1.06 52.56 -30.36
N THR A 574 -1.51 52.60 -31.61
CA THR A 574 -2.19 53.75 -32.22
C THR A 574 -3.70 53.74 -32.01
N GLU A 575 -4.26 52.66 -31.49
CA GLU A 575 -5.70 52.52 -31.32
C GLU A 575 -6.20 53.34 -30.14
N ARG A 576 -7.29 54.07 -30.37
CA ARG A 576 -7.89 55.01 -29.43
C ARG A 576 -9.34 54.67 -29.20
N THR A 577 -9.83 55.00 -28.01
CA THR A 577 -11.21 54.80 -27.59
C THR A 577 -11.70 56.02 -26.82
N CYS A 578 -13.01 56.24 -26.83
CA CYS A 578 -13.66 57.31 -26.07
C CYS A 578 -14.75 56.72 -25.19
N THR A 579 -14.41 56.38 -23.95
CA THR A 579 -15.38 56.01 -22.89
C THR A 579 -15.79 57.22 -22.05
N ASN A 580 -15.08 58.35 -22.21
CA ASN A 580 -15.29 59.63 -21.55
C ASN A 580 -14.99 60.77 -22.54
N ALA A 581 -15.07 62.02 -22.09
CA ALA A 581 -14.83 63.22 -22.90
C ALA A 581 -13.36 63.42 -23.34
N VAL A 582 -12.45 62.56 -22.89
CA VAL A 582 -11.02 62.60 -23.21
C VAL A 582 -10.64 61.27 -23.82
N GLU A 583 -9.90 61.33 -24.93
CA GLU A 583 -9.43 60.16 -25.66
C GLU A 583 -8.40 59.38 -24.85
N SER A 584 -8.52 58.06 -24.86
CA SER A 584 -7.58 57.14 -24.21
C SER A 584 -7.12 56.04 -25.17
N ALA A 585 -6.00 55.39 -24.85
CA ALA A 585 -5.58 54.19 -25.58
C ALA A 585 -6.62 53.07 -25.45
N ALA A 586 -6.90 52.38 -26.54
CA ALA A 586 -7.72 51.16 -26.51
C ALA A 586 -6.98 50.02 -25.81
N THR A 587 -7.71 49.13 -25.16
CA THR A 587 -7.16 47.96 -24.46
C THR A 587 -7.31 46.68 -25.27
N ASN A 588 -6.60 45.62 -24.86
CA ASN A 588 -6.81 44.28 -25.39
C ASN A 588 -8.22 43.79 -25.09
N GLY A 589 -8.82 43.00 -25.99
CA GLY A 589 -10.15 42.42 -25.77
C GLY A 589 -10.17 41.13 -24.96
N ALA A 590 -9.07 40.37 -24.98
CA ALA A 590 -8.96 39.04 -24.35
C ALA A 590 -10.07 38.03 -24.76
N ILE A 591 -10.60 38.18 -25.98
CA ILE A 591 -11.68 37.36 -26.56
C ILE A 591 -11.28 36.80 -27.95
N ASN A 592 -10.00 36.44 -28.08
CA ASN A 592 -9.38 35.98 -29.32
C ASN A 592 -9.99 34.69 -29.91
N TRP A 593 -10.88 34.01 -29.18
CA TRP A 593 -11.67 32.89 -29.68
C TRP A 593 -12.67 33.27 -30.77
N PHE A 594 -12.96 34.56 -30.96
CA PHE A 594 -13.73 35.04 -32.12
C PHE A 594 -12.89 35.18 -33.41
N GLY A 595 -11.58 34.92 -33.35
CA GLY A 595 -10.69 34.84 -34.50
C GLY A 595 -10.17 36.19 -34.96
N ASN A 596 -9.92 36.29 -36.28
CA ASN A 596 -9.48 37.50 -36.98
C ASN A 596 -10.28 37.62 -38.30
N PRO A 597 -10.33 38.81 -38.92
CA PRO A 597 -9.91 40.10 -38.37
C PRO A 597 -10.85 40.62 -37.27
N ASP A 598 -10.43 41.67 -36.57
CA ASP A 598 -11.30 42.39 -35.62
C ASP A 598 -12.54 42.93 -36.34
N PRO A 599 -13.76 42.75 -35.79
CA PRO A 599 -15.00 43.15 -36.46
C PRO A 599 -15.20 44.66 -36.38
N ILE A 600 -15.70 45.24 -37.47
CA ILE A 600 -15.90 46.68 -37.60
C ILE A 600 -17.35 46.97 -38.00
N GLY A 601 -17.98 47.94 -37.35
CA GLY A 601 -19.24 48.54 -37.76
C GLY A 601 -19.16 50.06 -37.73
N ARG A 602 -20.14 50.75 -38.30
CA ARG A 602 -20.18 52.22 -38.34
C ARG A 602 -21.37 52.76 -37.57
N ALA A 603 -21.11 53.71 -36.68
CA ALA A 603 -22.13 54.55 -36.06
C ALA A 603 -22.26 55.86 -36.84
N THR A 604 -23.49 56.26 -37.19
CA THR A 604 -23.77 57.48 -37.97
C THR A 604 -24.84 58.34 -37.29
N PHE A 605 -24.57 59.63 -37.14
CA PHE A 605 -25.44 60.60 -36.47
C PHE A 605 -25.84 61.73 -37.41
N GLY A 606 -27.15 61.96 -37.57
CA GLY A 606 -27.71 63.15 -38.25
C GLY A 606 -27.47 63.26 -39.76
N VAL A 607 -26.79 62.28 -40.39
CA VAL A 607 -26.50 62.28 -41.84
C VAL A 607 -27.72 61.91 -42.68
N TYR A 608 -28.52 60.96 -42.22
CA TYR A 608 -29.73 60.51 -42.91
C TYR A 608 -30.96 61.17 -42.29
N LYS A 609 -31.63 62.05 -43.04
CA LYS A 609 -32.87 62.71 -42.61
C LYS A 609 -34.07 61.79 -42.90
N ALA A 610 -34.50 61.02 -41.90
CA ALA A 610 -35.84 60.44 -41.91
C ALA A 610 -36.82 61.45 -41.25
N PRO A 611 -38.05 61.64 -41.77
CA PRO A 611 -39.04 62.47 -41.10
C PRO A 611 -39.51 61.75 -39.82
N ILE A 612 -38.97 62.15 -38.67
CA ILE A 612 -39.49 61.72 -37.36
C ILE A 612 -40.74 62.57 -37.07
N ILE A 613 -41.92 61.95 -37.15
CA ILE A 613 -43.17 62.56 -36.68
C ILE A 613 -43.25 62.33 -35.17
N TYR A 614 -43.04 63.38 -34.38
CA TYR A 614 -43.41 63.35 -32.96
C TYR A 614 -44.94 63.43 -32.85
N MET A 615 -45.62 62.30 -32.60
CA MET A 615 -46.96 62.36 -32.01
C MET A 615 -46.80 62.50 -30.51
N ARG A 616 -47.09 63.70 -30.02
CA ARG A 616 -47.27 63.95 -28.59
C ARG A 616 -48.71 63.54 -28.25
N GLU A 617 -48.89 62.41 -27.57
CA GLU A 617 -50.13 62.17 -26.85
C GLU A 617 -50.22 63.23 -25.74
N ASN A 618 -51.15 64.17 -25.89
CA ASN A 618 -51.66 64.93 -24.74
C ASN A 618 -52.76 64.05 -24.12
N PHE A 619 -52.60 63.77 -22.83
CA PHE A 619 -53.55 63.03 -22.00
C PHE A 619 -54.98 63.55 -22.10
#